data_AF-A0A0N4YFD5-F1
#
_entry.id   AF-A0A0N4YFD5-F1
#
_cell.length_a   1.000
_cell.length_b   1.000
_cell.length_c   1.000
_cell.angle_alpha   90.00
_cell.angle_beta   90.00
_cell.angle_gamma   90.00
#
_symmetry.space_group_name_H-M   'P 1'
#
loop_
_entity.id
_entity.type
_entity.pdbx_description
1 polymer ?
#
loop_
_entity_poly.entity_id
_entity_poly.type
_entity_poly.pdbx_seq_one_letter_code
_entity_poly.pdbx_strand_id
1 'polypeptide(L)'
;MTLYCKKLESIVSEARQLLSNVVDQDKIDQCISRIETFTKKVEEVQQEYAMALDRLASSSSTQDMCDYEQYMAISEATLLTAHEIAADLRGVLRRVERAASSHSSTPQYASSESGQTGAMPEMTRATLPPIPIPSFAGDIWEWDNFWALFNANVHSQPIPNLLKFNHLLNALKGEPRRAV
;
A
#
# COMPACT_ATOMS: atom_id res chain seq x y z
N MET A 1 3.51 -24.12 -0.81
CA MET A 1 3.63 -22.78 -0.19
C MET A 1 5.05 -22.59 0.35
N THR A 2 5.73 -21.51 -0.02
CA THR A 2 7.15 -21.27 0.36
C THR A 2 7.29 -20.96 1.85
N LEU A 3 8.51 -21.13 2.37
CA LEU A 3 8.86 -20.80 3.75
C LEU A 3 8.51 -19.34 4.10
N TYR A 4 8.64 -18.44 3.12
CA TYR A 4 8.37 -17.02 3.30
C TYR A 4 6.87 -16.71 3.43
N CYS A 5 6.01 -17.34 2.63
CA CYS A 5 4.55 -17.20 2.80
C CYS A 5 4.10 -17.67 4.19
N LYS A 6 4.54 -18.85 4.65
CA LYS A 6 4.20 -19.35 5.99
C LYS A 6 4.67 -18.41 7.10
N LYS A 7 5.86 -17.83 6.94
CA LYS A 7 6.40 -16.87 7.90
C LYS A 7 5.63 -15.54 7.88
N LEU A 8 5.20 -15.10 6.70
CA LEU A 8 4.36 -13.92 6.53
C LEU A 8 2.99 -14.12 7.17
N GLU A 9 2.34 -15.28 6.99
CA GLU A 9 1.09 -15.64 7.67
C GLU A 9 1.22 -15.62 9.20
N SER A 10 2.34 -16.14 9.73
CA SER A 10 2.63 -16.09 11.16
C SER A 10 2.76 -14.66 11.67
N ILE A 11 3.46 -13.78 10.94
CA ILE A 11 3.64 -12.37 11.31
C ILE A 11 2.30 -11.62 11.21
N VAL A 12 1.50 -11.92 10.19
CA VAL A 12 0.13 -11.41 10.02
C VAL A 12 -0.76 -11.78 11.20
N SER A 13 -0.65 -13.01 11.70
CA SER A 13 -1.39 -13.46 12.89
C SER A 13 -0.95 -12.71 14.15
N GLU A 14 0.36 -12.52 14.33
CA GLU A 14 0.95 -11.72 15.42
C GLU A 14 0.47 -10.25 15.36
N ALA A 15 0.44 -9.65 14.17
CA ALA A 15 -0.05 -8.31 13.94
C ALA A 15 -1.54 -8.12 14.28
N ARG A 16 -2.38 -9.13 13.96
CA ARG A 16 -3.80 -9.12 14.35
C ARG A 16 -3.98 -9.12 15.87
N GLN A 17 -3.12 -9.83 16.60
CA GLN A 17 -3.13 -9.80 18.07
C GLN A 17 -2.69 -8.44 18.62
N LEU A 18 -1.70 -7.79 18.00
CA LEU A 18 -1.27 -6.43 18.36
C LEU A 18 -2.36 -5.38 18.11
N LEU A 19 -3.11 -5.51 17.00
CA LEU A 19 -4.29 -4.67 16.72
C LEU A 19 -5.38 -4.80 17.80
N SER A 20 -5.52 -5.99 18.41
CA SER A 20 -6.47 -6.19 19.52
C SER A 20 -6.00 -5.63 20.86
N ASN A 21 -4.68 -5.47 21.07
CA ASN A 21 -4.08 -5.12 22.35
C ASN A 21 -3.06 -3.99 22.18
N VAL A 22 -3.52 -2.84 21.67
CA VAL A 22 -2.67 -1.70 21.32
C VAL A 22 -2.03 -1.10 22.57
N VAL A 23 -0.76 -1.40 22.83
CA VAL A 23 -0.02 -0.82 23.98
C VAL A 23 1.36 -0.30 23.61
N ASP A 24 1.98 -0.78 22.52
CA ASP A 24 3.42 -0.57 22.30
C ASP A 24 3.75 -0.18 20.85
N GLN A 25 4.16 1.08 20.68
CA GLN A 25 4.48 1.69 19.38
C GLN A 25 5.70 1.00 18.71
N ASP A 26 6.72 0.66 19.49
CA ASP A 26 7.95 0.02 19.01
C ASP A 26 7.66 -1.39 18.43
N LYS A 27 6.78 -2.14 19.10
CA LYS A 27 6.35 -3.46 18.62
C LYS A 27 5.55 -3.36 17.32
N ILE A 28 4.76 -2.31 17.15
CA ILE A 28 4.02 -2.07 15.91
C ILE A 28 4.99 -1.77 14.75
N ASP A 29 5.96 -0.88 14.96
CA ASP A 29 6.98 -0.54 13.95
C ASP A 29 7.85 -1.75 13.57
N GLN A 30 8.27 -2.54 14.56
CA GLN A 30 9.02 -3.78 14.31
C GLN A 30 8.18 -4.79 13.52
N CYS A 31 6.88 -4.89 13.81
CA CYS A 31 5.98 -5.79 13.10
C CYS A 31 5.80 -5.38 11.63
N ILE A 32 5.58 -4.08 11.36
CA ILE A 32 5.51 -3.52 10.01
C ILE A 32 6.80 -3.83 9.24
N SER A 33 7.97 -3.58 9.83
CA SER A 33 9.27 -3.85 9.21
C SER A 33 9.46 -5.31 8.85
N ARG A 34 9.00 -6.23 9.72
CA ARG A 34 9.02 -7.68 9.46
C ARG A 34 8.07 -8.06 8.32
N ILE A 35 6.86 -7.51 8.28
CA ILE A 35 5.90 -7.72 7.19
C ILE A 35 6.55 -7.31 5.86
N GLU A 36 7.06 -6.09 5.76
CA GLU A 36 7.66 -5.56 4.52
C GLU A 36 8.85 -6.39 4.04
N THR A 37 9.70 -6.83 4.98
CA THR A 37 10.85 -7.70 4.65
C THR A 37 10.40 -9.02 4.04
N PHE A 38 9.38 -9.67 4.61
CA PHE A 38 8.92 -10.97 4.13
C PHE A 38 8.04 -10.86 2.88
N THR A 39 7.27 -9.79 2.71
CA THR A 39 6.61 -9.45 1.45
C THR A 39 7.63 -9.38 0.32
N LYS A 40 8.70 -8.59 0.48
CA LYS A 40 9.74 -8.46 -0.56
C LYS A 40 10.38 -9.80 -0.92
N LYS A 41 10.66 -10.65 0.06
CA LYS A 41 11.21 -11.99 -0.18
C LYS A 41 10.24 -12.91 -0.92
N VAL A 42 8.94 -12.80 -0.67
CA VAL A 42 7.92 -13.56 -1.41
C VAL A 42 7.86 -13.09 -2.85
N GLU A 43 7.89 -11.77 -3.09
CA GLU A 43 7.91 -11.17 -4.43
C GLU A 43 9.16 -11.59 -5.23
N GLU A 44 10.34 -11.56 -4.59
CA GLU A 44 11.61 -12.01 -5.20
C GLU A 44 11.52 -13.47 -5.66
N VAL A 45 11.01 -14.36 -4.79
CA VAL A 45 10.85 -15.79 -5.14
C VAL A 45 9.80 -16.01 -6.23
N GLN A 46 8.71 -15.24 -6.23
CA GLN A 46 7.72 -15.29 -7.31
C GLN A 46 8.33 -14.86 -8.65
N GLN A 47 9.14 -13.81 -8.65
CA GLN A 47 9.81 -13.31 -9.84
C GLN A 47 10.85 -14.31 -10.37
N GLU A 48 11.66 -14.91 -9.49
CA GLU A 48 12.60 -15.97 -9.86
C GLU A 48 11.90 -17.18 -10.48
N TYR A 49 10.75 -17.57 -9.91
CA TYR A 49 9.99 -18.72 -10.38
C TYR A 49 9.27 -18.43 -11.71
N ALA A 50 8.75 -17.22 -11.90
CA ALA A 50 8.19 -16.78 -13.18
C ALA A 50 9.25 -16.79 -14.29
N MET A 51 10.44 -16.24 -14.01
CA MET A 51 11.59 -16.28 -14.95
C MET A 51 12.04 -17.70 -15.26
N ALA A 52 11.94 -18.63 -14.31
CA ALA A 52 12.25 -20.04 -14.55
C ALA A 52 11.22 -20.70 -15.48
N LEU A 53 9.93 -20.43 -15.29
CA LEU A 53 8.86 -20.92 -16.16
C LEU A 53 8.98 -20.42 -17.59
N ASP A 54 9.28 -19.14 -17.79
CA ASP A 54 9.49 -18.57 -19.13
C ASP A 54 10.65 -19.26 -19.87
N ARG A 55 11.70 -19.65 -19.14
CA ARG A 55 12.86 -20.39 -19.70
C ARG A 55 12.53 -21.84 -20.02
N LEU A 56 11.64 -22.46 -19.26
CA LEU A 56 11.26 -23.86 -19.40
C LEU A 56 9.99 -24.07 -20.24
N ALA A 57 9.33 -23.01 -20.73
CA ALA A 57 8.06 -23.03 -21.47
C ALA A 57 8.02 -23.95 -22.71
N SER A 58 9.15 -24.48 -23.17
CA SER A 58 9.25 -25.51 -24.23
C SER A 58 9.33 -26.96 -23.71
N SER A 59 9.35 -27.17 -22.40
CA SER A 59 9.67 -28.44 -21.73
C SER A 59 8.87 -28.72 -20.45
N SER A 60 8.13 -27.74 -19.90
CA SER A 60 7.33 -27.88 -18.68
C SER A 60 6.03 -28.65 -18.94
N SER A 61 5.67 -29.54 -18.01
CA SER A 61 4.42 -30.31 -18.05
C SER A 61 3.22 -29.44 -17.68
N THR A 62 2.02 -29.75 -18.19
CA THR A 62 0.77 -29.06 -17.84
C THR A 62 0.45 -29.14 -16.34
N GLN A 63 0.95 -30.17 -15.66
CA GLN A 63 0.84 -30.33 -14.20
C GLN A 63 1.68 -29.28 -13.46
N ASP A 64 2.90 -29.01 -13.93
CA ASP A 64 3.81 -28.03 -13.31
C ASP A 64 3.25 -26.60 -13.41
N MET A 65 2.49 -26.32 -14.48
CA MET A 65 1.79 -25.04 -14.66
C MET A 65 0.60 -24.88 -13.72
N CYS A 66 -0.16 -25.94 -13.46
CA CYS A 66 -1.32 -25.92 -12.55
C CYS A 66 -0.87 -25.75 -11.08
N ASP A 67 0.18 -26.46 -10.68
CA ASP A 67 0.79 -26.33 -9.35
C ASP A 67 1.35 -24.90 -9.12
N TYR A 68 1.86 -24.27 -10.18
CA TYR A 68 2.30 -22.88 -10.16
C TYR A 68 1.15 -21.89 -10.01
N GLU A 69 0.09 -22.03 -10.80
CA GLU A 69 -1.07 -21.13 -10.73
C GLU A 69 -1.71 -21.17 -9.34
N GLN A 70 -1.84 -22.37 -8.76
CA GLN A 70 -2.30 -22.53 -7.38
C GLN A 70 -1.33 -21.91 -6.36
N TYR A 71 -0.02 -22.08 -6.53
CA TYR A 71 0.97 -21.44 -5.66
C TYR A 71 0.89 -19.91 -5.74
N MET A 72 0.78 -19.36 -6.96
CA MET A 72 0.69 -17.93 -7.21
C MET A 72 -0.52 -17.34 -6.49
N ALA A 73 -1.70 -17.96 -6.67
CA ALA A 73 -2.92 -17.52 -6.02
C ALA A 73 -2.82 -17.49 -4.48
N ILE A 74 -2.22 -18.52 -3.87
CA ILE A 74 -2.00 -18.54 -2.41
C ILE A 74 -1.04 -17.42 -1.99
N SER A 75 0.06 -17.25 -2.72
CA SER A 75 1.06 -16.23 -2.43
C SER A 75 0.50 -14.82 -2.55
N GLU A 76 -0.28 -14.54 -3.59
CA GLU A 76 -1.00 -13.27 -3.79
C GLU A 76 -1.97 -12.98 -2.64
N ALA A 77 -2.76 -13.98 -2.22
CA ALA A 77 -3.67 -13.83 -1.10
C ALA A 77 -2.93 -13.52 0.22
N THR A 78 -1.79 -14.18 0.46
CA THR A 78 -0.94 -13.90 1.63
C THR A 78 -0.35 -12.49 1.58
N LEU A 79 0.15 -12.05 0.43
CA LEU A 79 0.70 -10.71 0.23
C LEU A 79 -0.36 -9.62 0.46
N LEU A 80 -1.54 -9.81 -0.11
CA LEU A 80 -2.66 -8.87 0.02
C LEU A 80 -3.05 -8.69 1.48
N THR A 81 -3.24 -9.81 2.20
CA THR A 81 -3.55 -9.79 3.63
C THR A 81 -2.45 -9.09 4.45
N ALA A 82 -1.19 -9.32 4.10
CA ALA A 82 -0.06 -8.69 4.79
C ALA A 82 -0.02 -7.17 4.58
N HIS A 83 -0.30 -6.69 3.36
CA HIS A 83 -0.37 -5.27 3.06
C HIS A 83 -1.51 -4.55 3.77
N GLU A 84 -2.70 -5.17 3.81
CA GLU A 84 -3.85 -4.63 4.55
C GLU A 84 -3.50 -4.44 6.02
N ILE A 85 -2.94 -5.45 6.65
CA ILE A 85 -2.57 -5.41 8.07
C ILE A 85 -1.47 -4.40 8.34
N ALA A 86 -0.46 -4.29 7.46
CA ALA A 86 0.55 -3.25 7.58
C ALA A 86 -0.05 -1.83 7.45
N ALA A 87 -1.06 -1.64 6.59
CA ALA A 87 -1.77 -0.38 6.48
C ALA A 87 -2.56 -0.06 7.77
N ASP A 88 -3.23 -1.05 8.35
CA ASP A 88 -3.95 -0.91 9.61
C ASP A 88 -3.02 -0.55 10.77
N LEU A 89 -1.89 -1.25 10.89
CA LEU A 89 -0.86 -0.97 11.90
C LEU A 89 -0.30 0.46 11.77
N ARG A 90 0.01 0.91 10.55
CA ARG A 90 0.41 2.31 10.30
C ARG A 90 -0.71 3.29 10.66
N GLY A 91 -1.96 2.92 10.44
CA GLY A 91 -3.12 3.70 10.85
C GLY A 91 -3.20 3.85 12.37
N VAL A 92 -2.93 2.78 13.13
CA VAL A 92 -2.84 2.81 14.59
C VAL A 92 -1.71 3.74 15.04
N LEU A 93 -0.51 3.59 14.47
CA LEU A 93 0.66 4.41 14.80
C LEU A 93 0.35 5.91 14.68
N ARG A 94 -0.21 6.32 13.53
CA ARG A 94 -0.60 7.71 13.27
C ARG A 94 -1.64 8.25 14.24
N ARG A 95 -2.56 7.40 14.72
CA ARG A 95 -3.56 7.80 15.72
C ARG A 95 -2.91 8.05 17.08
N VAL A 96 -1.96 7.21 17.48
CA VAL A 96 -1.21 7.37 18.74
C VAL A 96 -0.35 8.64 18.70
N GLU A 97 0.38 8.89 17.62
CA GLU A 97 1.21 10.08 17.44
C GLU A 97 0.39 11.39 17.47
N ARG A 98 -0.78 11.39 16.83
CA ARG A 98 -1.71 12.54 16.85
C ARG A 98 -2.30 12.78 18.24
N ALA A 99 -2.61 11.73 18.99
CA ALA A 99 -3.12 11.86 20.36
C ALA A 99 -2.05 12.43 21.30
N ALA A 100 -0.78 12.04 21.13
CA ALA A 100 0.37 12.58 21.86
C ALA A 100 0.65 14.06 21.51
N SER A 101 0.52 14.43 20.24
CA SER A 101 0.75 15.82 19.77
C SER A 101 -0.36 16.80 20.20
N SER A 102 -1.58 16.31 20.44
CA SER A 102 -2.73 17.16 20.80
C SER A 102 -2.76 17.57 22.29
N HIS A 103 -1.90 17.00 23.14
CA HIS A 103 -1.84 17.30 24.58
C HIS A 103 -0.85 18.41 24.96
N SER A 104 -0.14 19.05 24.01
CA SER A 104 0.84 20.11 24.32
C SER A 104 0.30 21.54 24.24
N SER A 105 -0.99 21.76 23.99
CA SER A 105 -1.60 23.10 23.97
C SER A 105 -2.19 23.47 25.33
N THR A 106 -1.36 23.98 26.24
CA THR A 106 -1.80 24.73 27.43
C THR A 106 -2.34 26.10 27.02
N PRO A 107 -3.59 26.49 27.37
CA PRO A 107 -4.05 27.85 27.20
C PRO A 107 -3.55 28.71 28.36
N GLN A 108 -2.52 29.52 28.13
CA GLN A 108 -2.02 30.50 29.09
C GLN A 108 -2.62 31.88 28.77
N TYR A 109 -3.51 32.35 29.65
CA TYR A 109 -4.03 33.71 29.66
C TYR A 109 -2.91 34.71 29.97
N ALA A 110 -2.65 35.67 29.07
CA ALA A 110 -2.23 37.03 29.43
C ALA A 110 -2.29 37.96 28.19
N SER A 111 -2.75 39.17 28.45
CA SER A 111 -3.10 40.23 27.50
C SER A 111 -1.93 40.88 26.75
N SER A 112 -2.31 41.53 25.64
CA SER A 112 -1.79 42.79 25.10
C SER A 112 -0.77 42.78 23.94
N GLU A 113 -1.24 43.45 22.88
CA GLU A 113 -0.53 44.31 21.90
C GLU A 113 0.34 43.69 20.79
N SER A 114 -0.24 43.66 19.57
CA SER A 114 0.20 44.35 18.34
C SER A 114 1.71 44.67 18.22
N GLY A 115 2.45 44.30 17.17
CA GLY A 115 2.16 43.60 15.93
C GLY A 115 3.43 43.48 15.08
N GLN A 116 3.45 42.44 14.23
CA GLN A 116 4.25 42.24 13.01
C GLN A 116 5.79 42.15 13.11
N THR A 117 6.33 40.95 12.83
CA THR A 117 7.17 40.72 11.64
C THR A 117 7.30 39.23 11.31
N GLY A 118 6.76 38.87 10.14
CA GLY A 118 7.18 37.83 9.19
C GLY A 118 7.77 36.51 9.70
N ALA A 119 6.93 35.48 9.78
CA ALA A 119 7.34 34.11 9.45
C ALA A 119 6.42 33.60 8.35
N MET A 120 7.02 33.17 7.24
CA MET A 120 6.32 32.63 6.08
C MET A 120 5.33 31.54 6.51
N PRO A 121 4.12 31.46 5.92
CA PRO A 121 3.27 30.33 6.16
C PRO A 121 3.99 29.10 5.61
N GLU A 122 4.36 28.19 6.51
CA GLU A 122 4.62 26.80 6.18
C GLU A 122 3.42 26.39 5.32
N MET A 123 3.71 26.09 4.05
CA MET A 123 2.73 25.69 3.06
C MET A 123 2.17 24.37 3.58
N THR A 124 1.14 24.48 4.42
CA THR A 124 0.29 23.38 4.82
C THR A 124 -0.09 22.73 3.52
N ARG A 125 0.48 21.55 3.30
CA ARG A 125 0.25 20.75 2.11
C ARG A 125 -1.23 20.46 2.18
N ALA A 126 -2.02 21.32 1.52
CA ALA A 126 -3.46 21.33 1.60
C ALA A 126 -3.86 19.90 1.29
N THR A 127 -4.34 19.18 2.31
CA THR A 127 -4.86 17.84 2.14
C THR A 127 -6.15 18.03 1.38
N LEU A 128 -6.00 18.15 0.07
CA LEU A 128 -7.08 18.16 -0.89
C LEU A 128 -7.90 16.90 -0.62
N PRO A 129 -9.24 17.01 -0.57
CA PRO A 129 -10.10 15.85 -0.47
C PRO A 129 -9.66 14.82 -1.53
N PRO A 130 -9.58 13.53 -1.19
CA PRO A 130 -9.18 12.51 -2.15
C PRO A 130 -10.06 12.64 -3.40
N ILE A 131 -9.45 13.07 -4.51
CA ILE A 131 -10.14 13.23 -5.78
C ILE A 131 -10.60 11.82 -6.16
N PRO A 132 -11.89 11.62 -6.47
CA PRO A 132 -12.40 10.31 -6.84
C PRO A 132 -11.55 9.75 -7.97
N ILE A 133 -11.16 8.48 -7.85
CA ILE A 133 -10.33 7.79 -8.85
C ILE A 133 -11.06 7.93 -10.19
N PRO A 134 -10.47 8.63 -11.19
CA PRO A 134 -11.13 8.85 -12.47
C PRO A 134 -11.31 7.49 -13.14
N SER A 135 -12.51 7.20 -13.63
CA SER A 135 -12.76 5.95 -14.34
C SER A 135 -12.65 6.15 -15.84
N PHE A 136 -11.91 5.27 -16.53
CA PHE A 136 -11.73 5.29 -17.98
C PHE A 136 -12.54 4.16 -18.63
N ALA A 137 -13.48 4.51 -19.49
CA ALA A 137 -14.37 3.55 -20.15
C ALA A 137 -13.94 3.18 -21.59
N GLY A 138 -12.87 3.79 -22.10
CA GLY A 138 -12.34 3.51 -23.45
C GLY A 138 -12.56 4.62 -24.47
N ASP A 139 -13.05 5.79 -24.04
CA ASP A 139 -13.12 6.96 -24.92
C ASP A 139 -11.74 7.60 -25.06
N ILE A 140 -11.19 7.57 -26.28
CA ILE A 140 -9.86 8.08 -26.61
C ILE A 140 -9.76 9.59 -26.30
N TRP A 141 -10.86 10.34 -26.41
CA TRP A 141 -10.87 11.79 -26.10
C TRP A 141 -10.73 12.09 -24.61
N GLU A 142 -11.06 11.13 -23.74
CA GLU A 142 -10.92 11.25 -22.29
C GLU A 142 -9.55 10.77 -21.78
N TRP A 143 -8.74 10.13 -22.64
CA TRP A 143 -7.47 9.51 -22.26
C TRP A 143 -6.47 10.50 -21.65
N ASP A 144 -6.25 11.65 -22.29
CA ASP A 144 -5.28 12.63 -21.80
C ASP A 144 -5.66 13.20 -20.43
N ASN A 145 -6.95 13.47 -20.22
CA ASN A 145 -7.48 13.94 -18.95
C ASN A 145 -7.39 12.86 -17.87
N PHE A 146 -7.76 11.62 -18.21
CA PHE A 146 -7.63 10.46 -17.34
C PHE A 146 -6.17 10.25 -16.90
N TRP A 147 -5.23 10.23 -17.85
CA TRP A 147 -3.82 10.00 -17.57
C TRP A 147 -3.21 11.12 -16.72
N ALA A 148 -3.55 12.38 -16.98
CA ALA A 148 -3.09 13.50 -16.16
C ALA A 148 -3.54 13.36 -14.70
N LEU A 149 -4.81 13.01 -14.47
CA LEU A 149 -5.37 12.79 -13.13
C LEU A 149 -4.77 11.55 -12.46
N PHE A 150 -4.66 10.43 -13.18
CA PHE A 150 -4.08 9.19 -12.68
C PHE A 150 -2.59 9.38 -12.33
N ASN A 151 -1.85 10.11 -13.16
CA ASN A 151 -0.43 10.37 -12.94
C ASN A 151 -0.21 11.21 -11.68
N ALA A 152 -0.98 12.29 -11.49
CA ALA A 152 -0.85 13.17 -10.32
C ALA A 152 -1.27 12.48 -9.02
N ASN A 153 -2.35 11.68 -9.06
CA ASN A 153 -2.96 11.11 -7.85
C ASN A 153 -2.44 9.72 -7.46
N VAL A 154 -1.95 8.94 -8.43
CA VAL A 154 -1.55 7.53 -8.21
C VAL A 154 -0.09 7.30 -8.61
N HIS A 155 0.28 7.63 -9.85
CA HIS A 155 1.62 7.29 -10.36
C HIS A 155 2.76 8.08 -9.69
N SER A 156 2.54 9.37 -9.41
CA SER A 156 3.52 10.25 -8.75
C SER A 156 3.65 10.01 -7.25
N GLN A 157 2.76 9.22 -6.66
CA GLN A 157 2.83 8.87 -5.25
C GLN A 157 3.91 7.81 -5.00
N PRO A 158 4.59 7.83 -3.84
CA PRO A 158 5.59 6.83 -3.45
C PRO A 158 4.90 5.54 -2.97
N ILE A 159 3.94 5.04 -3.74
CA ILE A 159 3.24 3.78 -3.50
C ILE A 159 3.82 2.66 -4.39
N PRO A 160 3.76 1.39 -3.97
CA PRO A 160 4.27 0.27 -4.76
C PRO A 160 3.61 0.18 -6.14
N ASN A 161 4.39 -0.24 -7.15
CA ASN A 161 3.88 -0.38 -8.53
C ASN A 161 2.69 -1.34 -8.62
N LEU A 162 2.66 -2.39 -7.78
CA LEU A 162 1.52 -3.30 -7.68
C LEU A 162 0.23 -2.59 -7.24
N LEU A 163 0.33 -1.66 -6.28
CA LEU A 163 -0.80 -0.83 -5.86
C LEU A 163 -1.22 0.13 -6.97
N LYS A 164 -0.26 0.74 -7.67
CA LYS A 164 -0.53 1.59 -8.84
C LYS A 164 -1.28 0.80 -9.92
N PHE A 165 -0.87 -0.44 -10.16
CA PHE A 165 -1.50 -1.33 -11.12
C PHE A 165 -2.92 -1.74 -10.68
N ASN A 166 -3.13 -2.07 -9.41
CA ASN A 166 -4.47 -2.33 -8.88
C ASN A 166 -5.39 -1.10 -8.99
N HIS A 167 -4.87 0.09 -8.69
CA HIS A 167 -5.60 1.34 -8.90
C HIS A 167 -5.94 1.55 -10.38
N LEU A 168 -5.02 1.24 -11.28
CA LEU A 168 -5.27 1.31 -12.73
C LEU A 168 -6.38 0.33 -13.13
N LEU A 169 -6.30 -0.94 -12.74
CA LEU A 169 -7.33 -1.96 -13.02
C LEU A 169 -8.72 -1.59 -12.50
N ASN A 170 -8.80 -0.90 -11.36
CA ASN A 170 -10.06 -0.43 -10.79
C ASN A 170 -10.56 0.86 -11.46
N ALA A 171 -9.65 1.65 -12.03
CA ALA A 171 -9.98 2.83 -12.81
C ALA A 171 -10.47 2.47 -14.23
N LEU A 172 -10.02 1.36 -14.80
CA LEU A 172 -10.48 0.88 -16.11
C LEU A 172 -11.88 0.24 -16.01
N LYS A 173 -12.74 0.57 -16.97
CA LYS A 173 -14.08 0.01 -17.16
C LYS A 173 -14.25 -0.46 -18.60
N GLY A 174 -15.16 -1.40 -18.85
CA GLY A 174 -15.52 -1.81 -20.20
C GLY A 174 -14.39 -2.54 -20.95
N GLU A 175 -14.21 -2.22 -22.23
CA GLU A 175 -13.17 -2.83 -23.07
C GLU A 175 -11.74 -2.62 -22.55
N PRO A 176 -11.32 -1.41 -22.12
CA PRO A 176 -9.99 -1.22 -21.56
C PRO A 176 -9.65 -2.16 -20.41
N ARG A 177 -10.62 -2.50 -19.56
CA ARG A 177 -10.42 -3.45 -18.45
C ARG A 177 -10.21 -4.88 -18.93
N ARG A 178 -10.82 -5.24 -20.06
CA ARG A 178 -10.71 -6.58 -20.66
C ARG A 178 -9.44 -6.76 -21.49
N ALA A 179 -8.75 -5.67 -21.82
CA ALA A 179 -7.55 -5.65 -22.64
C ALA A 179 -6.24 -5.70 -21.83
N VAL A 180 -6.32 -5.60 -20.51
CA VAL A 180 -5.21 -5.74 -19.56
C VAL A 180 -5.21 -7.16 -19.02
#